data_AF-A0A7Y4RD48-F1
#
_entry.id   AF-A0A7Y4RD48-F1
#
_cell.length_a   1.000
_cell.length_b   1.000
_cell.length_c   1.000
_cell.angle_alpha   90.00
_cell.angle_beta   90.00
_cell.angle_gamma   90.00
#
_symmetry.space_group_name_H-M   'P 1'
#
loop_
_entity.id
_entity.type
_entity.pdbx_description
1 polymer ?
#
loop_
_entity_poly.entity_id
_entity_poly.type
_entity_poly.pdbx_seq_one_letter_code
_entity_poly.pdbx_strand_id
1 'polypeptide(L)'
;MKTERRAELRSNDLSAFLLDTYDWTRDHATHLGGAAVLVAVILFATAYVRRTRTGAVDAATQTLSGLKFTAEDVDTSFKSLETLIHDATDRDFKMTALLHKGDRSLALATDPAGSVNAAYLDQAESAYEQLRTQYPERMPIVGTSLHALATVEENRFVLDSDMRHRDKARAYLDQVVNAPAFRGTPFQTRAAERIQNLDIVFRTVTIAEALPLPAPTITVPTEDGTINLGVASPDAPQVIRLDP
;
A
#
# COMPACT_ATOMS: atom_id res chain seq x y z
N MET A 1 -35.25 -73.22 10.14
CA MET A 1 -36.31 -72.66 11.02
C MET A 1 -35.85 -71.60 12.04
N LYS A 2 -34.56 -71.37 12.33
CA LYS A 2 -34.14 -70.27 13.25
C LYS A 2 -33.99 -68.89 12.60
N THR A 3 -33.96 -68.82 11.26
CA THR A 3 -33.70 -67.60 10.49
C THR A 3 -34.95 -66.76 10.23
N GLU A 4 -36.10 -67.40 9.99
CA GLU A 4 -37.38 -66.69 9.72
C GLU A 4 -37.88 -65.93 10.97
N ARG A 5 -37.79 -66.54 12.16
CA ARG A 5 -38.20 -65.89 13.42
C ARG A 5 -37.35 -64.66 13.80
N ARG A 6 -36.10 -64.58 13.32
CA ARG A 6 -35.23 -63.40 13.55
C ARG A 6 -35.53 -62.26 12.57
N ALA A 7 -36.04 -62.57 11.38
CA ALA A 7 -36.49 -61.56 10.43
C ALA A 7 -37.81 -60.92 10.88
N GLU A 8 -38.73 -61.71 11.44
CA GLU A 8 -40.00 -61.24 12.02
C GLU A 8 -39.81 -60.32 13.24
N LEU A 9 -38.84 -60.63 14.11
CA LEU A 9 -38.51 -59.76 15.25
C LEU A 9 -37.89 -58.43 14.80
N ARG A 10 -37.05 -58.45 13.75
CA ARG A 10 -36.45 -57.21 13.18
C ARG A 10 -37.46 -56.32 12.46
N SER A 11 -38.45 -56.89 11.77
CA SER A 11 -39.48 -56.08 11.11
C SER A 11 -40.39 -55.38 12.12
N ASN A 12 -40.64 -56.01 13.27
CA ASN A 12 -41.49 -55.45 14.32
C ASN A 12 -40.81 -54.27 15.05
N ASP A 13 -39.50 -54.38 15.33
CA ASP A 13 -38.71 -53.29 15.92
C ASP A 13 -38.60 -52.07 15.00
N LEU A 14 -38.50 -52.26 13.68
CA LEU A 14 -38.42 -51.15 12.74
C LEU A 14 -39.75 -50.41 12.63
N SER A 15 -40.88 -51.12 12.59
CA SER A 15 -42.21 -50.49 12.58
C SER A 15 -42.50 -49.75 13.88
N ALA A 16 -42.12 -50.31 15.02
CA ALA A 16 -42.26 -49.65 16.31
C ALA A 16 -41.37 -48.41 16.39
N PHE A 17 -40.12 -48.49 15.95
CA PHE A 17 -39.21 -47.34 15.90
C PHE A 17 -39.72 -46.21 15.00
N LEU A 18 -40.29 -46.53 13.83
CA LEU A 18 -40.85 -45.52 12.93
C LEU A 18 -42.09 -44.82 13.50
N LEU A 19 -42.97 -45.57 14.18
CA LEU A 19 -44.12 -45.00 14.89
C LEU A 19 -43.68 -44.13 16.06
N ASP A 20 -42.72 -44.59 16.85
CA ASP A 20 -42.20 -43.85 18.01
C ASP A 20 -41.49 -42.56 17.55
N THR A 21 -40.76 -42.62 16.43
CA THR A 21 -40.14 -41.43 15.81
C THR A 21 -41.19 -40.46 15.29
N TYR A 22 -42.27 -40.96 14.67
CA TYR A 22 -43.37 -40.15 14.15
C TYR A 22 -44.15 -39.47 15.29
N ASP A 23 -44.50 -40.20 16.34
CA ASP A 23 -45.22 -39.66 17.49
C ASP A 23 -44.33 -38.65 18.25
N TRP A 24 -43.04 -38.95 18.42
CA TRP A 24 -42.09 -38.00 18.99
C TRP A 24 -41.95 -36.72 18.16
N THR A 25 -41.83 -36.83 16.83
CA THR A 25 -41.78 -35.63 15.96
C THR A 25 -43.09 -34.88 15.96
N ARG A 26 -44.24 -35.55 16.07
CA ARG A 26 -45.56 -34.92 16.14
C ARG A 26 -45.74 -34.15 17.45
N ASP A 27 -45.36 -34.74 18.58
CA ASP A 27 -45.44 -34.12 19.90
C ASP A 27 -44.47 -32.94 20.04
N HIS A 28 -43.36 -32.98 19.32
CA HIS A 28 -42.36 -31.91 19.30
C HIS A 28 -42.39 -31.06 18.02
N ALA A 29 -43.38 -31.22 17.14
CA ALA A 29 -43.43 -30.59 15.82
C ALA A 29 -43.42 -29.06 15.91
N THR A 30 -44.11 -28.52 16.91
CA THR A 30 -44.16 -27.08 17.19
C THR A 30 -42.81 -26.54 17.68
N HIS A 31 -42.10 -27.30 18.53
CA HIS A 31 -40.77 -26.94 19.00
C HIS A 31 -39.70 -27.06 17.90
N LEU A 32 -39.76 -28.12 17.10
CA LEU A 32 -38.89 -28.32 15.93
C LEU A 32 -39.15 -27.24 14.86
N GLY A 33 -40.41 -26.92 14.58
CA GLY A 33 -40.80 -25.84 13.68
C GLY A 33 -40.34 -24.48 14.18
N GLY A 34 -40.52 -24.19 15.47
CA GLY A 34 -40.03 -22.96 16.11
C GLY A 34 -38.51 -22.83 16.05
N ALA A 35 -37.77 -23.91 16.31
CA ALA A 35 -36.32 -23.94 16.21
C ALA A 35 -35.85 -23.73 14.76
N ALA A 36 -36.49 -24.36 13.78
CA ALA A 36 -36.17 -24.18 12.37
C ALA A 36 -36.39 -22.73 11.90
N VAL A 37 -37.50 -22.11 12.30
CA VAL A 37 -37.78 -20.69 12.01
C VAL A 37 -36.75 -19.78 12.67
N LEU A 38 -36.39 -20.03 13.93
CA LEU A 38 -35.37 -19.25 14.63
C LEU A 38 -34.02 -19.33 13.90
N VAL A 39 -33.59 -20.52 13.50
CA VAL A 39 -32.35 -20.70 12.72
C VAL A 39 -32.45 -19.96 11.38
N ALA A 40 -33.57 -20.07 10.67
CA ALA A 40 -33.78 -19.36 9.41
C ALA A 40 -33.69 -17.83 9.57
N VAL A 41 -34.27 -17.28 10.65
CA VAL A 41 -34.19 -15.84 10.98
C VAL A 41 -32.75 -15.43 11.27
N ILE A 42 -31.99 -16.22 12.05
CA ILE A 42 -30.58 -15.94 12.33
C ILE A 42 -29.74 -15.97 11.04
N LEU A 43 -29.95 -16.97 10.18
CA LEU A 43 -29.27 -17.06 8.89
C LEU A 43 -29.62 -15.89 7.96
N PHE A 44 -30.89 -15.49 7.91
CA PHE A 44 -31.32 -14.34 7.12
C PHE A 44 -30.70 -13.03 7.64
N ALA A 45 -30.74 -12.80 8.95
CA ALA A 45 -30.15 -11.63 9.58
C ALA A 45 -28.63 -11.55 9.35
N THR A 46 -27.92 -12.66 9.51
CA THR A 46 -26.47 -12.72 9.25
C THR A 46 -26.14 -12.53 7.76
N ALA A 47 -26.90 -13.13 6.85
CA ALA A 47 -26.74 -12.91 5.41
C ALA A 47 -27.02 -11.45 5.01
N TYR A 48 -28.06 -10.84 5.58
CA TYR A 48 -28.40 -9.43 5.34
C TYR A 48 -27.30 -8.50 5.81
N VAL A 49 -26.79 -8.67 7.03
CA VAL A 49 -25.66 -7.89 7.57
C VAL A 49 -24.38 -8.09 6.75
N ARG A 50 -24.11 -9.31 6.27
CA ARG A 50 -22.96 -9.55 5.38
C ARG A 50 -23.11 -8.80 4.06
N ARG A 51 -24.29 -8.87 3.43
CA ARG A 51 -24.55 -8.23 2.14
C ARG A 51 -24.46 -6.70 2.21
N THR A 52 -24.95 -6.09 3.29
CA THR A 52 -24.83 -4.64 3.48
C THR A 52 -23.38 -4.22 3.71
N ARG A 53 -22.61 -5.01 4.47
CA ARG A 53 -21.17 -4.75 4.68
C ARG A 53 -20.36 -4.90 3.40
N THR A 54 -20.58 -5.95 2.60
CA THR A 54 -19.85 -6.12 1.34
C THR A 54 -20.16 -4.98 0.37
N GLY A 55 -21.42 -4.56 0.25
CA GLY A 55 -21.78 -3.42 -0.61
C GLY A 55 -21.13 -2.10 -0.16
N ALA A 56 -21.00 -1.87 1.14
CA ALA A 56 -20.30 -0.69 1.67
C ALA A 56 -18.79 -0.74 1.37
N VAL A 57 -18.15 -1.91 1.51
CA VAL A 57 -16.74 -2.09 1.18
C VAL A 57 -16.49 -1.94 -0.32
N ASP A 58 -17.37 -2.47 -1.18
CA ASP A 58 -17.26 -2.35 -2.63
C ASP A 58 -17.38 -0.88 -3.06
N ALA A 59 -18.37 -0.16 -2.53
CA ALA A 59 -18.53 1.28 -2.79
C ALA A 59 -17.32 2.09 -2.29
N ALA A 60 -16.80 1.79 -1.10
CA ALA A 60 -15.63 2.46 -0.56
C ALA A 60 -14.36 2.16 -1.39
N THR A 61 -14.23 0.93 -1.90
CA THR A 61 -13.13 0.51 -2.79
C THR A 61 -13.22 1.21 -4.13
N GLN A 62 -14.42 1.35 -4.68
CA GLN A 62 -14.64 2.11 -5.91
C GLN A 62 -14.24 3.58 -5.71
N THR A 63 -14.66 4.22 -4.60
CA THR A 63 -14.25 5.58 -4.27
C THR A 63 -12.73 5.70 -4.14
N LEU A 64 -12.09 4.78 -3.41
CA LEU A 64 -10.63 4.75 -3.25
C LEU A 64 -9.91 4.68 -4.60
N SER A 65 -10.38 3.82 -5.51
CA SER A 65 -9.81 3.68 -6.86
C SER A 65 -10.02 4.89 -7.77
N GLY A 66 -11.06 5.70 -7.48
CA GLY A 66 -11.39 6.91 -8.22
C GLY A 66 -10.64 8.16 -7.74
N LEU A 67 -9.92 8.09 -6.61
CA LEU A 67 -9.15 9.22 -6.09
C LEU A 67 -8.00 9.57 -7.03
N LYS A 68 -7.89 10.87 -7.35
CA LYS A 68 -6.84 11.42 -8.21
C LYS A 68 -5.92 12.30 -7.38
N PHE A 69 -4.62 12.03 -7.44
CA PHE A 69 -3.59 12.80 -6.74
C PHE A 69 -2.84 13.68 -7.74
N THR A 70 -3.59 14.54 -8.44
CA THR A 70 -3.05 15.61 -9.29
C THR A 70 -2.82 16.86 -8.43
N ALA A 71 -2.07 17.85 -8.94
CA ALA A 71 -1.83 19.10 -8.22
C ALA A 71 -3.13 19.84 -7.83
N GLU A 72 -4.19 19.72 -8.64
CA GLU A 72 -5.49 20.37 -8.39
C GLU A 72 -6.39 19.58 -7.42
N ASP A 73 -6.29 18.25 -7.42
CA ASP A 73 -7.21 17.37 -6.67
C ASP A 73 -6.65 16.86 -5.33
N VAL A 74 -5.35 17.05 -5.06
CA VAL A 74 -4.63 16.41 -3.96
C VAL A 74 -5.30 16.59 -2.59
N ASP A 75 -5.70 17.82 -2.25
CA ASP A 75 -6.33 18.12 -0.95
C ASP A 75 -7.71 17.48 -0.82
N THR A 76 -8.51 17.52 -1.88
CA THR A 76 -9.85 16.93 -1.92
C THR A 76 -9.76 15.40 -1.83
N SER A 77 -8.79 14.80 -2.53
CA SER A 77 -8.53 13.37 -2.49
C SER A 77 -8.07 12.91 -1.10
N PHE A 78 -7.18 13.65 -0.44
CA PHE A 78 -6.78 13.32 0.93
C PHE A 78 -7.93 13.46 1.93
N LYS A 79 -8.74 14.52 1.85
CA LYS A 79 -9.94 14.66 2.69
C LYS A 79 -10.91 13.48 2.48
N SER A 80 -11.12 13.09 1.23
CA SER A 80 -11.99 11.95 0.90
C SER A 80 -11.43 10.65 1.47
N LEU A 81 -10.11 10.44 1.37
CA LEU A 81 -9.43 9.28 1.92
C LEU A 81 -9.51 9.22 3.46
N GLU A 82 -9.36 10.35 4.15
CA GLU A 82 -9.53 10.43 5.61
C GLU A 82 -10.95 10.06 6.04
N THR A 83 -11.96 10.57 5.33
CA THR A 83 -13.36 10.20 5.57
C THR A 83 -13.56 8.69 5.38
N LEU A 84 -13.01 8.11 4.30
CA LEU A 84 -13.08 6.66 4.06
C LEU A 84 -12.42 5.85 5.20
N ILE A 85 -11.26 6.28 5.70
CA ILE A 85 -10.56 5.63 6.81
C ILE A 85 -11.38 5.72 8.11
N HIS A 86 -11.95 6.89 8.39
CA HIS A 86 -12.75 7.13 9.57
C HIS A 86 -14.04 6.29 9.56
N ASP A 87 -14.81 6.38 8.48
CA ASP A 87 -16.17 5.82 8.36
C ASP A 87 -16.20 4.33 8.07
N ALA A 88 -15.10 3.76 7.57
CA ALA A 88 -15.03 2.34 7.36
C ALA A 88 -15.29 1.57 8.67
N THR A 89 -15.92 0.41 8.56
CA THR A 89 -16.04 -0.54 9.69
C THR A 89 -15.24 -1.80 9.43
N ASP A 90 -14.92 -2.07 8.17
CA ASP A 90 -14.06 -3.17 7.77
C ASP A 90 -12.60 -2.86 8.06
N ARG A 91 -11.97 -3.77 8.81
CA ARG A 91 -10.61 -3.62 9.31
C ARG A 91 -9.57 -3.70 8.19
N ASP A 92 -9.78 -4.57 7.20
CA ASP A 92 -8.84 -4.77 6.11
C ASP A 92 -8.93 -3.63 5.08
N PHE A 93 -10.13 -3.06 4.88
CA PHE A 93 -10.30 -1.83 4.11
C PHE A 93 -9.58 -0.64 4.77
N LYS A 94 -9.76 -0.41 6.08
CA LYS A 94 -9.06 0.67 6.80
C LYS A 94 -7.55 0.58 6.65
N MET A 95 -7.00 -0.62 6.83
CA MET A 95 -5.59 -0.92 6.65
C MET A 95 -5.13 -0.57 5.22
N THR A 96 -5.89 -0.99 4.21
CA THR A 96 -5.57 -0.72 2.80
C THR A 96 -5.63 0.78 2.48
N ALA A 97 -6.63 1.49 3.00
CA ALA A 97 -6.79 2.92 2.80
C ALA A 97 -5.67 3.73 3.50
N LEU A 98 -5.27 3.34 4.72
CA LEU A 98 -4.11 3.92 5.41
C LEU A 98 -2.80 3.68 4.67
N LEU A 99 -2.60 2.47 4.13
CA LEU A 99 -1.42 2.17 3.30
C LEU A 99 -1.40 3.04 2.05
N HIS A 100 -2.54 3.18 1.36
CA HIS A 100 -2.65 4.05 0.21
C HIS A 100 -2.35 5.52 0.55
N LYS A 101 -2.82 5.99 1.71
CA LYS A 101 -2.53 7.34 2.21
C LYS A 101 -1.03 7.53 2.38
N GLY A 102 -0.36 6.62 3.09
CA GLY A 102 1.09 6.65 3.29
C GLY A 102 1.87 6.64 1.98
N ASP A 103 1.53 5.74 1.06
CA ASP A 103 2.20 5.59 -0.24
C ASP A 103 2.04 6.85 -1.10
N ARG A 104 0.83 7.44 -1.15
CA ARG A 104 0.54 8.65 -1.91
C ARG A 104 1.21 9.87 -1.32
N SER A 105 1.17 10.04 0.00
CA SER A 105 1.88 11.12 0.68
C SER A 105 3.39 11.01 0.44
N LEU A 106 3.97 9.81 0.54
CA LEU A 106 5.40 9.62 0.26
C LEU A 106 5.76 9.92 -1.20
N ALA A 107 4.94 9.46 -2.15
CA ALA A 107 5.16 9.71 -3.57
C ALA A 107 5.10 11.20 -3.92
N LEU A 108 4.11 11.93 -3.38
CA LEU A 108 3.96 13.37 -3.55
C LEU A 108 5.09 14.16 -2.87
N ALA A 109 5.62 13.65 -1.76
CA ALA A 109 6.79 14.23 -1.10
C ALA A 109 8.07 14.08 -1.95
N THR A 110 8.11 13.20 -2.94
CA THR A 110 9.28 12.95 -3.80
C THR A 110 9.05 13.33 -5.26
N ASP A 111 8.08 14.20 -5.55
CA ASP A 111 7.76 14.60 -6.92
C ASP A 111 9.02 15.10 -7.67
N PRO A 112 9.38 14.50 -8.82
CA PRO A 112 10.51 14.92 -9.64
C PRO A 112 10.49 16.39 -10.06
N ALA A 113 9.30 17.01 -10.11
CA ALA A 113 9.11 18.39 -10.54
C ALA A 113 9.61 19.45 -9.54
N GLY A 114 9.99 19.06 -8.32
CA GLY A 114 10.88 19.87 -7.50
C GLY A 114 10.34 20.25 -6.12
N SER A 115 11.24 20.11 -5.16
CA SER A 115 11.13 20.29 -3.71
C SER A 115 10.36 19.18 -2.98
N VAL A 116 11.10 18.47 -2.13
CA VAL A 116 10.51 17.57 -1.14
C VAL A 116 9.57 18.41 -0.26
N ASN A 117 8.36 17.91 -0.01
CA ASN A 117 7.37 18.63 0.80
C ASN A 117 7.27 18.01 2.19
N ALA A 118 7.72 18.74 3.22
CA ALA A 118 7.71 18.29 4.60
C ALA A 118 6.32 17.88 5.10
N ALA A 119 5.25 18.59 4.68
CA ALA A 119 3.89 18.27 5.12
C ALA A 119 3.42 16.89 4.64
N TYR A 120 3.80 16.49 3.42
CA TYR A 120 3.50 15.15 2.91
C TYR A 120 4.35 14.07 3.57
N LEU A 121 5.60 14.37 3.97
CA LEU A 121 6.40 13.44 4.77
C LEU A 121 5.79 13.21 6.16
N ASP A 122 5.30 14.25 6.82
CA ASP A 122 4.61 14.13 8.12
C ASP A 122 3.31 13.32 8.01
N GLN A 123 2.57 13.52 6.91
CA GLN A 123 1.36 12.74 6.64
C GLN A 123 1.68 11.27 6.37
N ALA A 124 2.76 10.99 5.62
CA ALA A 124 3.23 9.64 5.37
C ALA A 124 3.66 8.96 6.68
N GLU A 125 4.48 9.61 7.50
CA GLU A 125 4.89 9.10 8.82
C GLU A 125 3.68 8.75 9.67
N SER A 126 2.73 9.69 9.81
CA SER A 126 1.52 9.47 10.61
C SER A 126 0.71 8.26 10.13
N ALA A 127 0.56 8.09 8.81
CA ALA A 127 -0.17 6.94 8.24
C ALA A 127 0.54 5.60 8.55
N TYR A 128 1.87 5.53 8.38
CA TYR A 128 2.63 4.31 8.66
C TYR A 128 2.75 3.99 10.15
N GLU A 129 2.85 5.00 11.02
CA GLU A 129 2.81 4.81 12.46
C GLU A 129 1.43 4.31 12.94
N GLN A 130 0.35 4.84 12.37
CA GLN A 130 -1.00 4.33 12.61
C GLN A 130 -1.14 2.88 12.15
N LEU A 131 -0.61 2.52 10.98
CA LEU A 131 -0.60 1.13 10.49
C LEU A 131 0.13 0.19 11.47
N ARG A 132 1.31 0.58 11.93
CA ARG A 132 2.11 -0.22 12.86
C ARG A 132 1.40 -0.40 14.21
N THR A 133 0.74 0.65 14.69
CA THR A 133 0.06 0.66 15.99
C THR A 133 -1.27 -0.11 15.96
N GLN A 134 -2.05 0.03 14.89
CA GLN A 134 -3.39 -0.58 14.79
C GLN A 134 -3.38 -2.02 14.26
N TYR A 135 -2.33 -2.43 13.55
CA TYR A 135 -2.21 -3.75 12.93
C TYR A 135 -0.88 -4.46 13.26
N PRO A 136 -0.46 -4.53 14.53
CA PRO A 136 0.84 -5.07 14.92
C PRO A 136 0.99 -6.57 14.59
N GLU A 137 -0.12 -7.30 14.46
CA GLU A 137 -0.12 -8.73 14.13
C GLU A 137 -0.02 -9.00 12.62
N ARG A 138 -0.23 -7.99 11.78
CA ARG A 138 -0.13 -8.11 10.31
C ARG A 138 1.31 -7.89 9.88
N MET A 139 2.16 -8.91 10.03
CA MET A 139 3.60 -8.84 9.75
C MET A 139 3.97 -8.14 8.42
N PRO A 140 3.31 -8.42 7.27
CA PRO A 140 3.62 -7.71 6.03
C PRO A 140 3.41 -6.19 6.12
N ILE A 141 2.38 -5.74 6.83
CA ILE A 141 2.07 -4.32 7.02
C ILE A 141 3.09 -3.66 7.93
N VAL A 142 3.48 -4.32 9.02
CA VAL A 142 4.52 -3.83 9.92
C VAL A 142 5.86 -3.70 9.18
N GLY A 143 6.24 -4.71 8.39
CA GLY A 143 7.45 -4.72 7.59
C GLY A 143 7.46 -3.58 6.57
N THR A 144 6.39 -3.44 5.77
CA THR A 144 6.23 -2.34 4.81
C THR A 144 6.27 -0.97 5.50
N SER A 145 5.57 -0.80 6.63
CA SER A 145 5.53 0.47 7.36
C SER A 145 6.91 0.88 7.88
N LEU A 146 7.69 -0.06 8.45
CA LEU A 146 9.05 0.22 8.92
C LEU A 146 10.00 0.59 7.77
N HIS A 147 9.90 -0.11 6.63
CA HIS A 147 10.66 0.26 5.44
C HIS A 147 10.28 1.63 4.90
N ALA A 148 8.98 1.96 4.89
CA ALA A 148 8.50 3.25 4.40
C ALA A 148 8.87 4.40 5.35
N LEU A 149 8.82 4.18 6.67
CA LEU A 149 9.29 5.14 7.67
C LEU A 149 10.79 5.42 7.53
N ALA A 150 11.61 4.42 7.22
CA ALA A 150 13.01 4.65 6.88
C ALA A 150 13.16 5.54 5.62
N THR A 151 12.32 5.34 4.60
CA THR A 151 12.29 6.22 3.41
C THR A 151 11.85 7.64 3.74
N VAL A 152 10.87 7.81 4.65
CA VAL A 152 10.46 9.14 5.12
C VAL A 152 11.65 9.88 5.74
N GLU A 153 12.42 9.22 6.60
CA GLU A 153 13.61 9.81 7.22
C GLU A 153 14.72 10.10 6.21
N GLU A 154 14.95 9.22 5.24
CA GLU A 154 15.87 9.48 4.11
C GLU A 154 15.48 10.76 3.34
N ASN A 155 14.18 10.95 3.06
CA ASN A 155 13.70 12.16 2.39
C ASN A 155 13.75 13.41 3.27
N ARG A 156 13.58 13.28 4.60
CA ARG A 156 13.76 14.40 5.54
C ARG A 156 15.20 14.89 5.56
N PHE A 157 16.18 13.98 5.50
CA PHE A 157 17.58 14.37 5.36
C PHE A 157 17.85 15.20 4.11
N VAL A 158 17.14 14.96 3.00
CA VAL A 158 17.27 15.80 1.80
C VAL A 158 16.82 17.24 2.06
N LEU A 159 15.90 17.47 3.00
CA LEU A 159 15.39 18.81 3.34
C LEU A 159 16.34 19.62 4.22
N ASP A 160 16.92 19.00 5.25
CA ASP A 160 17.65 19.73 6.30
C ASP A 160 19.10 19.24 6.53
N SER A 161 19.51 18.17 5.85
CA SER A 161 20.82 17.53 6.00
C SER A 161 21.15 17.08 7.44
N ASP A 162 20.14 16.83 8.27
CA ASP A 162 20.34 16.40 9.65
C ASP A 162 20.62 14.89 9.74
N MET A 163 21.84 14.55 10.17
CA MET A 163 22.29 13.16 10.33
C MET A 163 21.47 12.35 11.34
N ARG A 164 20.68 12.99 12.22
CA ARG A 164 19.74 12.28 13.12
C ARG A 164 18.70 11.46 12.35
N HIS A 165 18.37 11.85 11.12
CA HIS A 165 17.49 11.09 10.24
C HIS A 165 18.09 9.73 9.85
N ARG A 166 19.42 9.64 9.68
CA ARG A 166 20.11 8.36 9.43
C ARG A 166 19.93 7.40 10.59
N ASP A 167 20.08 7.90 11.80
CA ASP A 167 19.95 7.07 13.01
C ASP A 167 18.52 6.56 13.18
N LYS A 168 17.51 7.40 12.90
CA LYS A 168 16.09 6.98 12.90
C LYS A 168 15.77 5.97 11.81
N ALA A 169 16.24 6.21 10.57
CA ALA A 169 16.06 5.28 9.46
C ALA A 169 16.67 3.91 9.78
N ARG A 170 17.90 3.91 10.33
CA ARG A 170 18.56 2.69 10.82
C ARG A 170 17.74 2.01 11.90
N ALA A 171 17.23 2.75 12.89
CA ALA A 171 16.43 2.18 13.97
C ALA A 171 15.15 1.49 13.47
N TYR A 172 14.48 2.01 12.43
CA TYR A 172 13.33 1.34 11.83
C TYR A 172 13.74 0.05 11.09
N LEU A 173 14.85 0.07 10.35
CA LEU A 173 15.35 -1.11 9.64
C LEU A 173 15.86 -2.19 10.60
N ASP A 174 16.54 -1.80 11.68
CA ASP A 174 17.03 -2.71 12.72
C ASP A 174 15.88 -3.44 13.43
N GLN A 175 14.71 -2.80 13.58
CA GLN A 175 13.50 -3.49 14.08
C GLN A 175 13.09 -4.63 13.16
N VAL A 176 13.17 -4.45 11.83
CA VAL A 176 12.86 -5.52 10.87
C VAL A 176 13.94 -6.61 10.90
N VAL A 177 15.22 -6.24 10.97
CA VAL A 177 16.32 -7.20 10.96
C VAL A 177 16.32 -8.11 12.19
N ASN A 178 16.08 -7.53 13.36
CA ASN A 178 16.27 -8.21 14.65
C ASN A 178 14.98 -8.86 15.18
N ALA A 179 13.79 -8.49 14.70
CA ALA A 179 12.56 -9.07 15.19
C ALA A 179 12.37 -10.53 14.71
N PRO A 180 12.07 -11.49 15.63
CA PRO A 180 11.90 -12.89 15.28
C PRO A 180 10.83 -13.15 14.20
N ALA A 181 9.80 -12.32 14.15
CA ALA A 181 8.70 -12.43 13.19
C ALA A 181 9.13 -12.27 11.72
N PHE A 182 10.26 -11.61 11.45
CA PHE A 182 10.77 -11.39 10.10
C PHE A 182 11.89 -12.37 9.70
N ARG A 183 12.29 -13.30 10.58
CA ARG A 183 13.41 -14.21 10.31
C ARG A 183 13.17 -15.02 9.03
N GLY A 184 14.09 -14.89 8.06
CA GLY A 184 14.03 -15.59 6.77
C GLY A 184 13.02 -15.01 5.77
N THR A 185 12.40 -13.87 6.08
CA THR A 185 11.47 -13.19 5.17
C THR A 185 12.21 -12.23 4.23
N PRO A 186 11.65 -11.90 3.05
CA PRO A 186 12.23 -10.89 2.17
C PRO A 186 12.37 -9.51 2.81
N PHE A 187 11.54 -9.17 3.81
CA PHE A 187 11.64 -7.90 4.53
C PHE A 187 12.93 -7.79 5.34
N GLN A 188 13.35 -8.88 5.99
CA GLN A 188 14.60 -8.94 6.74
C GLN A 188 15.81 -8.76 5.83
N THR A 189 15.86 -9.50 4.72
CA THR A 189 16.97 -9.40 3.74
C THR A 189 17.08 -7.99 3.18
N ARG A 190 15.96 -7.41 2.71
CA ARG A 190 15.95 -6.04 2.20
C ARG A 190 16.36 -5.01 3.25
N ALA A 191 15.94 -5.18 4.51
CA ALA A 191 16.34 -4.26 5.58
C ALA A 191 17.84 -4.34 5.87
N ALA A 192 18.41 -5.56 5.91
CA ALA A 192 19.84 -5.76 6.10
C ALA A 192 20.67 -5.15 4.96
N GLU A 193 20.25 -5.35 3.71
CA GLU A 193 20.89 -4.73 2.53
C GLU A 193 20.81 -3.20 2.59
N ARG A 194 19.64 -2.65 2.96
CA ARG A 194 19.45 -1.21 3.05
C ARG A 194 20.29 -0.58 4.16
N ILE A 195 20.48 -1.24 5.30
CA ILE A 195 21.38 -0.78 6.37
C ILE A 195 22.83 -0.68 5.88
N GLN A 196 23.30 -1.63 5.07
CA GLN A 196 24.66 -1.59 4.50
C GLN A 196 24.85 -0.39 3.55
N ASN A 197 23.79 -0.02 2.83
CA ASN A 197 23.81 1.08 1.86
C ASN A 197 23.39 2.43 2.46
N LEU A 198 22.94 2.47 3.71
CA LEU A 198 22.42 3.69 4.34
C LEU A 198 23.46 4.81 4.32
N ASP A 199 24.73 4.47 4.54
CA ASP A 199 25.83 5.44 4.56
C ASP A 199 26.11 6.07 3.20
N ILE A 200 25.60 5.49 2.11
CA ILE A 200 25.69 6.04 0.75
C ILE A 200 24.53 7.03 0.54
N VAL A 201 23.32 6.70 1.01
CA VAL A 201 22.12 7.53 0.86
C VAL A 201 22.27 8.87 1.60
N PHE A 202 22.88 8.87 2.78
CA PHE A 202 23.06 10.07 3.62
C PHE A 202 24.35 10.85 3.30
N ARG A 203 24.86 10.78 2.06
CA ARG A 203 25.99 11.60 1.60
C ARG A 203 25.51 12.69 0.66
N THR A 204 25.92 13.92 0.91
CA THR A 204 25.75 15.02 -0.04
C THR A 204 26.73 14.83 -1.20
N VAL A 205 26.21 14.63 -2.40
CA VAL A 205 27.04 14.60 -3.62
C VAL A 205 27.07 16.00 -4.22
N THR A 206 28.23 16.64 -4.18
CA THR A 206 28.45 17.89 -4.90
C THR A 206 28.75 17.55 -6.36
N ILE A 207 27.82 17.82 -7.26
CA ILE A 207 28.07 17.74 -8.71
C ILE A 207 28.91 18.96 -9.06
N ALA A 208 30.16 18.74 -9.49
CA ALA A 208 31.00 19.83 -9.96
C ALA A 208 30.32 20.53 -11.14
N GLU A 209 30.41 21.86 -11.19
CA GLU A 209 29.88 22.67 -12.29
C GLU A 209 30.41 22.14 -13.61
N ALA A 210 29.51 21.86 -14.56
CA ALA A 210 29.90 21.32 -15.85
C ALA A 210 30.85 22.31 -16.53
N LEU A 211 32.02 21.83 -16.96
CA LEU A 211 32.95 22.64 -17.75
C LEU A 211 32.18 23.25 -18.94
N PRO A 212 32.40 24.53 -19.25
CA PRO A 212 31.71 25.17 -20.38
C PRO A 212 31.95 24.33 -21.63
N LEU A 213 30.87 23.98 -22.32
CA LEU A 213 30.93 23.25 -23.58
C LEU A 213 31.87 24.01 -24.52
N PRO A 214 32.82 23.33 -25.20
CA PRO A 214 33.67 23.99 -26.18
C PRO A 214 32.77 24.65 -27.22
N ALA A 215 33.11 25.89 -27.60
CA ALA A 215 32.34 26.66 -28.57
C ALA A 215 32.12 25.82 -29.84
N PRO A 216 30.90 25.83 -30.42
CA PRO A 216 30.61 25.08 -31.64
C PRO A 216 31.61 25.48 -32.71
N THR A 217 32.38 24.52 -33.22
CA THR A 217 33.25 24.75 -34.37
C THR A 217 32.35 24.85 -35.59
N ILE A 218 32.07 26.09 -36.03
CA ILE A 218 31.35 26.32 -37.28
C ILE A 218 32.32 26.01 -38.41
N THR A 219 32.26 24.78 -38.95
CA THR A 219 32.85 24.50 -40.26
C THR A 219 32.01 25.20 -41.31
N VAL A 220 32.43 26.39 -41.74
CA VAL A 220 31.88 27.04 -42.93
C VAL A 220 32.32 26.20 -44.14
N PRO A 221 31.39 25.61 -44.90
CA PRO A 221 31.76 24.92 -46.13
C PRO A 221 32.33 25.95 -47.09
N THR A 222 33.61 25.82 -47.42
CA THR A 222 34.24 26.61 -48.48
C THR A 222 33.83 25.98 -49.81
N GLU A 223 33.42 26.81 -50.78
CA GLU A 223 32.87 26.39 -52.08
C GLU A 223 33.82 25.49 -52.92
N ASP A 224 35.09 25.37 -52.51
CA ASP A 224 36.11 24.56 -53.18
C ASP A 224 36.37 23.19 -52.51
N GLY A 225 35.52 22.73 -51.57
CA GLY A 225 35.63 21.38 -51.00
C GLY A 225 36.87 21.15 -50.11
N THR A 226 37.54 22.20 -49.65
CA THR A 226 38.66 22.12 -48.69
C THR A 226 38.21 22.51 -47.29
N ILE A 227 38.35 21.61 -46.32
CA ILE A 227 38.04 21.89 -44.91
C ILE A 227 39.24 22.59 -44.28
N ASN A 228 39.14 23.90 -44.05
CA ASN A 228 40.09 24.64 -43.21
C ASN A 228 39.61 24.66 -41.76
N LEU A 229 40.35 24.01 -40.86
CA LEU A 229 40.17 24.10 -39.41
C LEU A 229 40.77 25.43 -38.92
N GLY A 230 40.05 26.53 -39.16
CA GLY A 230 40.37 27.84 -38.60
C GLY A 230 39.86 27.93 -37.17
N VAL A 231 40.75 28.09 -36.20
CA VAL A 231 40.39 28.41 -34.80
C VAL A 231 39.82 29.83 -34.78
N ALA A 232 38.53 29.97 -34.46
CA ALA A 232 37.89 31.27 -34.36
C ALA A 232 38.51 32.07 -33.19
N SER A 233 39.13 33.20 -33.52
CA SER A 233 39.61 34.16 -32.51
C SER A 233 38.41 34.89 -31.88
N PRO A 234 38.35 35.03 -30.54
CA PRO A 234 37.20 35.58 -29.83
C PRO A 234 36.94 37.09 -30.03
N ASP A 235 37.79 37.81 -30.78
CA ASP A 235 37.70 39.27 -30.95
C ASP A 235 37.01 39.73 -32.26
N ALA A 236 36.30 38.86 -32.97
CA ALA A 236 35.61 39.27 -34.19
C ALA A 236 34.29 40.04 -33.88
N PRO A 237 34.13 41.31 -34.32
CA PRO A 237 32.91 42.08 -34.07
C PRO A 237 31.72 41.46 -34.80
N GLN A 238 30.65 41.16 -34.06
CA GLN A 238 29.40 40.66 -34.64
C GLN A 238 28.68 41.77 -35.39
N VAL A 239 28.64 41.66 -36.72
CA VAL A 239 27.82 42.53 -37.57
C VAL A 239 26.40 41.97 -37.56
N ILE A 240 25.54 42.55 -36.72
CA ILE A 240 24.10 42.29 -36.72
C ILE A 240 23.50 43.00 -37.94
N ARG A 241 23.14 42.24 -38.99
CA ARG A 241 22.25 42.73 -40.04
C ARG A 241 20.81 42.57 -39.57
N LEU A 242 20.14 43.69 -39.35
CA LEU A 242 18.69 43.78 -39.29
C LEU A 242 18.20 44.00 -40.72
N ASP A 243 17.54 42.99 -41.29
CA ASP A 243 16.78 43.16 -42.53
C ASP A 243 15.30 43.50 -42.20
N PRO A 244 14.64 44.30 -43.06
CA PRO A 244 13.30 44.87 -42.82
C PRO A 244 12.14 43.89 -42.98
#